data_AF-A0A3C1WJW7-F1
#
_entry.id   AF-A0A3C1WJW7-F1
#
_cell.length_a   1.000
_cell.length_b   1.000
_cell.length_c   1.000
_cell.angle_alpha   90.00
_cell.angle_beta   90.00
_cell.angle_gamma   90.00
#
_symmetry.space_group_name_H-M   'P 1'
#
loop_
_entity.id
_entity.type
_entity.pdbx_description
1 polymer ?
#
loop_
_entity_poly.entity_id
_entity_poly.type
_entity_poly.pdbx_seq_one_letter_code
_entity_poly.pdbx_strand_id
1 'polypeptide(L)'
;MDRREFSKSVALAGLAGLLDAKNVFSDAAPAPMTSHDPMYPDFAHGTKLTIEKIDIYPVWYPMVMRFKFFEGPVGGSGRPSVILKITANDGTVGWGQSVPIPRWSGETLEGAVACLKNYLVPGLIGKDVF
;
A
#
# COMPACT_ATOMS: atom_id res chain seq x y z
N MET A 1 9.16 -0.44 -28.92
CA MET A 1 8.08 0.09 -28.05
C MET A 1 8.49 1.49 -27.60
N ASP A 2 7.80 2.53 -28.07
CA ASP A 2 8.20 3.94 -27.91
C ASP A 2 7.83 4.48 -26.52
N ARG A 3 8.80 5.07 -25.79
CA ARG A 3 8.65 5.72 -24.47
C ARG A 3 7.54 6.78 -24.44
N ARG A 4 7.23 7.37 -25.60
CA ARG A 4 6.21 8.42 -25.72
C ARG A 4 4.78 7.90 -25.68
N GLU A 5 4.56 6.64 -26.06
CA GLU A 5 3.21 6.05 -26.06
C GLU A 5 2.80 5.56 -24.67
N PHE A 6 3.75 5.11 -23.84
CA PHE A 6 3.48 4.74 -22.44
C PHE A 6 3.10 5.96 -21.58
N SER A 7 3.74 7.11 -21.83
CA SER A 7 3.48 8.36 -21.10
C SER A 7 2.07 8.91 -21.37
N LYS A 8 1.58 8.78 -22.61
CA LYS A 8 0.24 9.26 -22.99
C LYS A 8 -0.87 8.43 -22.34
N SER A 9 -0.71 7.11 -22.19
CA SER A 9 -1.73 6.27 -21.55
C SER A 9 -1.88 6.55 -20.05
N VAL A 10 -0.79 6.88 -19.35
CA VAL A 10 -0.85 7.25 -17.91
C VAL A 10 -1.47 8.63 -17.73
N ALA A 11 -1.17 9.59 -18.62
CA ALA A 11 -1.75 10.93 -18.56
C ALA A 11 -3.27 10.93 -18.83
N LEU A 12 -3.75 10.10 -19.76
CA LEU A 12 -5.18 10.04 -20.09
C LEU A 12 -6.03 9.40 -18.98
N ALA A 13 -5.49 8.38 -18.30
CA ALA A 13 -6.15 7.76 -17.14
C ALA A 13 -6.25 8.73 -15.94
N GLY A 14 -5.24 9.59 -15.76
CA GLY A 14 -5.26 10.64 -14.73
C GLY A 14 -6.30 11.74 -15.01
N LEU A 15 -6.52 12.09 -16.29
CA LEU A 15 -7.46 13.15 -16.65
C LEU A 15 -8.94 12.70 -16.52
N ALA A 16 -9.24 11.42 -16.77
CA ALA A 16 -10.57 10.86 -16.56
C ALA A 16 -10.96 10.82 -15.08
N GLY A 17 -10.03 10.46 -14.17
CA GLY A 17 -10.27 10.50 -12.72
C GLY A 17 -10.41 11.91 -12.15
N LEU A 18 -9.79 12.91 -12.79
CA LEU A 18 -9.87 14.31 -12.36
C LEU A 18 -11.21 14.98 -12.68
N LEU A 19 -11.94 14.49 -13.69
CA LEU A 19 -13.27 14.99 -14.04
C LEU A 19 -14.35 14.47 -13.09
N ASP A 20 -14.19 13.27 -12.52
CA ASP A 20 -15.10 12.70 -11.53
C ASP A 20 -14.93 13.36 -10.14
N ALA A 21 -13.72 13.80 -9.82
CA ALA A 21 -13.42 14.50 -8.58
C ALA A 21 -14.16 15.84 -8.42
N LYS A 22 -14.57 16.48 -9.52
CA LYS A 22 -15.23 17.81 -9.47
C LYS A 22 -16.67 17.77 -8.95
N ASN A 23 -17.33 16.61 -8.94
CA ASN A 23 -18.67 16.45 -8.36
C ASN A 23 -18.65 16.04 -6.88
N VAL A 24 -17.48 15.74 -6.31
CA VAL A 24 -17.34 15.30 -4.91
C VAL A 24 -17.11 16.47 -3.95
N PHE A 25 -16.65 17.62 -4.45
CA PHE A 25 -16.34 18.81 -3.64
C PHE A 25 -17.36 19.93 -3.91
N SER A 26 -18.57 19.78 -3.39
CA SER A 26 -19.50 20.89 -3.21
C SER A 26 -19.15 21.62 -1.90
N ASP A 27 -18.91 22.93 -2.01
CA ASP A 27 -18.64 23.88 -0.91
C ASP A 27 -19.73 23.85 0.16
N ALA A 28 -19.45 23.17 1.26
CA ALA A 28 -20.03 23.49 2.56
C ALA A 28 -18.89 23.44 3.58
N ALA A 29 -18.62 24.56 4.24
CA ALA A 29 -17.68 24.60 5.34
C ALA A 29 -18.11 23.55 6.39
N PRO A 30 -17.20 22.67 6.87
CA PRO A 30 -17.59 21.67 7.85
C PRO A 30 -18.07 22.37 9.12
N ALA A 31 -19.20 21.91 9.65
CA ALA A 31 -19.72 22.35 10.93
C ALA A 31 -18.65 22.19 12.03
N PRO A 32 -18.65 23.03 13.09
CA PRO A 32 -17.65 22.93 14.14
C PRO A 32 -17.64 21.53 14.74
N MET A 33 -16.46 20.90 14.70
CA MET A 33 -16.20 19.51 15.09
C MET A 33 -16.60 19.32 16.56
N THR A 34 -17.76 18.71 16.80
CA THR A 34 -18.15 18.26 18.13
C THR A 34 -17.50 16.92 18.43
N SER A 35 -17.24 16.63 19.70
CA SER A 35 -16.45 15.48 20.19
C SER A 35 -17.01 14.08 19.88
N HIS A 36 -18.00 13.97 18.99
CA HIS A 36 -18.76 12.75 18.70
C HIS A 36 -18.83 12.37 17.21
N ASP A 37 -18.21 13.12 16.30
CA ASP A 37 -18.13 12.70 14.89
C ASP A 37 -16.99 11.69 14.69
N PRO A 38 -17.27 10.45 14.25
CA PRO A 38 -16.22 9.46 14.09
C PRO A 38 -15.43 9.79 12.81
N MET A 39 -14.16 10.19 12.99
CA MET A 39 -13.17 10.40 11.92
C MET A 39 -12.86 9.12 11.11
N TYR A 40 -13.40 7.98 11.55
CA TYR A 40 -13.40 6.70 10.85
C TYR A 40 -14.84 6.25 10.64
N PRO A 41 -15.19 5.63 9.51
CA PRO A 41 -16.49 4.99 9.37
C PRO A 41 -16.67 4.02 10.55
N ASP A 42 -17.85 4.06 11.17
CA ASP A 42 -18.28 3.07 12.14
C ASP A 42 -18.32 1.73 11.39
N PHE A 43 -17.30 0.89 11.58
CA PHE A 43 -17.28 -0.47 11.06
C PHE A 43 -18.36 -1.22 11.83
N ALA A 44 -19.58 -1.18 11.27
CA ALA A 44 -20.78 -1.71 11.88
C ALA A 44 -20.50 -3.04 12.58
N HIS A 45 -20.85 -3.10 13.86
CA HIS A 45 -20.70 -4.25 14.79
C HIS A 45 -21.51 -5.50 14.40
N GLY A 46 -21.78 -5.74 13.11
CA GLY A 46 -22.68 -6.79 12.63
C GLY A 46 -22.01 -7.95 11.90
N THR A 47 -20.82 -7.78 11.32
CA THR A 47 -20.17 -8.84 10.53
C THR A 47 -18.69 -8.88 10.81
N LYS A 48 -18.17 -10.06 11.17
CA LYS A 48 -16.74 -10.26 11.41
C LYS A 48 -15.95 -10.02 10.11
N LEU A 49 -15.08 -9.02 10.11
CA LEU A 49 -14.27 -8.66 8.96
C LEU A 49 -13.00 -9.49 8.99
N THR A 50 -12.91 -10.47 8.10
CA THR A 50 -11.80 -11.44 8.11
C THR A 50 -10.91 -11.28 6.91
N ILE A 51 -9.61 -11.52 7.09
CA ILE A 51 -8.63 -11.45 6.02
C ILE A 51 -8.82 -12.65 5.08
N GLU A 52 -9.27 -12.40 3.86
CA GLU A 52 -9.46 -13.44 2.85
C GLU A 52 -8.19 -13.68 2.04
N LYS A 53 -7.48 -12.60 1.68
CA LYS A 53 -6.32 -12.67 0.80
C LYS A 53 -5.27 -11.62 1.14
N ILE A 54 -4.00 -12.00 0.99
CA ILE A 54 -2.86 -11.07 1.04
C ILE A 54 -2.01 -11.27 -0.20
N ASP A 55 -1.93 -10.25 -1.06
CA ASP A 55 -1.01 -10.20 -2.18
C ASP A 55 0.31 -9.51 -1.77
N ILE A 56 1.44 -10.09 -2.17
CA ILE A 56 2.79 -9.62 -1.83
C ILE A 56 3.51 -9.17 -3.10
N TYR A 57 3.90 -7.90 -3.16
CA TYR A 57 4.58 -7.29 -4.30
C TYR A 57 5.98 -6.81 -3.88
N PRO A 58 7.03 -7.63 -4.08
CA PRO A 58 8.39 -7.15 -3.94
C PRO A 58 8.73 -6.20 -5.09
N VAL A 59 9.23 -5.02 -4.76
CA VAL A 59 9.59 -3.97 -5.72
C VAL A 59 10.91 -3.32 -5.35
N TRP A 60 11.55 -2.74 -6.37
CA TRP A 60 12.71 -1.85 -6.21
C TRP A 60 12.35 -0.50 -6.78
N TYR A 61 12.24 0.52 -5.92
CA TYR A 61 12.01 1.87 -6.43
C TYR A 61 13.29 2.45 -7.02
N PRO A 62 13.22 3.04 -8.21
CA PRO A 62 14.33 3.79 -8.75
C PRO A 62 14.59 5.01 -7.87
N MET A 63 15.86 5.34 -7.68
CA MET A 63 16.26 6.54 -6.95
C MET A 63 16.99 7.48 -7.88
N VAL A 64 16.68 8.77 -7.78
CA VAL A 64 17.30 9.83 -8.59
C VAL A 64 18.76 10.03 -8.18
N MET A 65 19.10 9.79 -6.91
CA MET A 65 20.44 9.96 -6.36
C MET A 65 20.82 8.79 -5.45
N ARG A 66 22.13 8.61 -5.26
CA ARG A 66 22.69 7.59 -4.37
C ARG A 66 22.24 7.82 -2.93
N PHE A 67 21.69 6.79 -2.30
CA PHE A 67 21.43 6.77 -0.87
C PHE A 67 22.13 5.56 -0.24
N LYS A 68 23.21 5.84 0.49
CA LYS A 68 24.14 4.83 1.02
C LYS A 68 23.52 3.73 1.90
N PHE A 69 22.32 3.95 2.43
CA PHE A 69 21.64 3.00 3.31
C PHE A 69 20.83 1.93 2.57
N PHE A 70 20.47 2.15 1.31
CA PHE A 70 19.83 1.12 0.48
C PHE A 70 20.83 0.31 -0.34
N GLU A 71 22.12 0.44 -0.02
CA GLU A 71 23.16 -0.38 -0.63
C GLU A 71 23.16 -1.75 0.06
N GLY A 72 22.74 -2.77 -0.68
CA GLY A 72 22.82 -4.16 -0.26
C GLY A 72 24.14 -4.81 -0.64
N PRO A 73 24.53 -5.93 0.02
CA PRO A 73 25.76 -6.67 -0.29
C PRO A 73 25.82 -7.21 -1.73
N VAL A 74 24.66 -7.32 -2.40
CA VAL A 74 24.52 -7.78 -3.79
C VAL A 74 24.51 -6.64 -4.83
N GLY A 75 24.83 -5.40 -4.44
CA GLY A 75 25.13 -4.33 -5.40
C GLY A 75 23.92 -3.73 -6.16
N GLY A 76 22.69 -4.00 -5.72
CA GLY A 76 21.48 -3.39 -6.29
C GLY A 76 21.37 -1.91 -5.91
N SER A 77 21.14 -1.03 -6.88
CA SER A 77 20.81 0.38 -6.66
C SER A 77 19.29 0.59 -6.66
N GLY A 78 18.80 1.39 -5.73
CA GLY A 78 17.38 1.66 -5.55
C GLY A 78 16.91 1.38 -4.12
N ARG A 79 15.62 1.59 -3.86
CA ARG A 79 15.02 1.35 -2.55
C ARG A 79 14.20 0.05 -2.57
N PRO A 80 14.66 -1.04 -1.93
CA PRO A 80 13.86 -2.25 -1.82
C PRO A 80 12.60 -1.99 -1.00
N SER A 81 11.47 -2.54 -1.41
CA SER A 81 10.22 -2.42 -0.68
C SER A 81 9.32 -3.61 -0.96
N VAL A 82 8.50 -3.97 0.02
CA VAL A 82 7.42 -4.94 -0.15
C VAL A 82 6.11 -4.20 0.02
N ILE A 83 5.27 -4.25 -0.99
CA ILE A 83 3.92 -3.71 -0.94
C ILE A 83 2.95 -4.86 -0.73
N LEU A 84 2.01 -4.67 0.18
CA LEU A 84 0.98 -5.63 0.52
C LEU A 84 -0.37 -5.08 0.15
N LYS A 85 -1.20 -5.91 -0.47
CA LYS A 85 -2.63 -5.67 -0.63
C LYS A 85 -3.36 -6.73 0.17
N ILE A 86 -4.12 -6.30 1.17
CA ILE A 86 -4.93 -7.16 2.02
C ILE A 86 -6.38 -6.99 1.58
N THR A 87 -7.07 -8.09 1.27
CA THR A 87 -8.48 -8.09 0.89
C THR A 87 -9.25 -8.90 1.92
N ALA A 88 -10.28 -8.27 2.49
CA ALA A 88 -11.18 -8.91 3.43
C ALA A 88 -12.37 -9.56 2.71
N ASN A 89 -13.12 -10.39 3.44
CA ASN A 89 -14.24 -11.16 2.92
C ASN A 89 -15.44 -10.34 2.40
N ASP A 90 -15.53 -9.05 2.73
CA ASP A 90 -16.55 -8.13 2.21
C ASP A 90 -16.05 -7.35 0.97
N GLY A 91 -14.82 -7.60 0.52
CA GLY A 91 -14.17 -6.88 -0.56
C GLY A 91 -13.40 -5.62 -0.13
N THR A 92 -13.39 -5.24 1.15
CA THR A 92 -12.59 -4.13 1.68
C THR A 92 -11.11 -4.40 1.43
N VAL A 93 -10.39 -3.37 0.97
CA VAL A 93 -8.96 -3.47 0.64
C VAL A 93 -8.13 -2.52 1.49
N GLY A 94 -7.15 -3.08 2.19
CA GLY A 94 -6.08 -2.34 2.86
C GLY A 94 -4.76 -2.46 2.11
N TRP A 95 -3.96 -1.40 2.11
CA TRP A 95 -2.60 -1.40 1.56
C TRP A 95 -1.57 -1.16 2.66
N GLY A 96 -0.48 -1.92 2.61
CA GLY A 96 0.65 -1.79 3.54
C GLY A 96 1.98 -1.76 2.80
N GLN A 97 3.00 -1.20 3.45
CA GLN A 97 4.36 -1.17 2.91
C GLN A 97 5.36 -1.49 4.00
N SER A 98 6.35 -2.31 3.65
CA SER A 98 7.60 -2.42 4.39
C SER A 98 8.78 -2.02 3.50
N VAL A 99 9.80 -1.42 4.12
CA VAL A 99 11.04 -1.01 3.47
C VAL A 99 12.19 -1.67 4.23
N PRO A 100 12.63 -2.87 3.83
CA PRO A 100 13.74 -3.56 4.47
C PRO A 100 15.05 -2.79 4.28
N ILE A 101 15.76 -2.50 5.38
CA ILE A 101 17.02 -1.73 5.35
C ILE A 101 18.09 -2.52 6.12
N PRO A 102 19.01 -3.21 5.42
CA PRO A 102 20.01 -4.06 6.05
C PRO A 102 20.87 -3.34 7.10
N ARG A 103 21.12 -2.04 6.90
CA ARG A 103 21.96 -1.22 7.79
C ARG A 103 21.25 -0.76 9.07
N TRP A 104 19.92 -0.84 9.13
CA TRP A 104 19.13 -0.41 10.29
C TRP A 104 18.35 -1.56 10.92
N SER A 105 17.53 -2.27 10.15
CA SER A 105 16.73 -3.39 10.67
C SER A 105 17.44 -4.74 10.54
N GLY A 106 18.53 -4.83 9.77
CA GLY A 106 19.18 -6.11 9.46
C GLY A 106 18.40 -6.96 8.44
N GLU A 107 17.27 -6.47 7.94
CA GLU A 107 16.44 -7.19 6.98
C GLU A 107 16.87 -6.96 5.53
N THR A 108 16.71 -7.98 4.69
CA THR A 108 16.80 -7.88 3.23
C THR A 108 15.42 -7.98 2.59
N LEU A 109 15.30 -7.61 1.30
CA LEU A 109 14.04 -7.77 0.57
C LEU A 109 13.60 -9.24 0.54
N GLU A 110 14.55 -10.13 0.27
CA GLU A 110 14.35 -11.57 0.21
C GLU A 110 13.92 -12.12 1.57
N GLY A 111 14.59 -11.68 2.63
CA GLY A 111 14.27 -12.05 4.01
C GLY A 111 12.85 -11.61 4.40
N ALA A 112 12.49 -10.36 4.12
CA ALA A 112 11.15 -9.84 4.39
C ALA A 112 10.08 -10.60 3.59
N VAL A 113 10.31 -10.86 2.30
CA VAL A 113 9.38 -11.63 1.46
C VAL A 113 9.25 -13.07 1.94
N ALA A 114 10.34 -13.73 2.31
CA ALA A 114 10.31 -15.09 2.84
C ALA A 114 9.58 -15.15 4.20
N CYS A 115 9.82 -14.17 5.08
CA CYS A 115 9.12 -14.03 6.36
C CYS A 115 7.61 -13.89 6.14
N LEU A 116 7.21 -12.98 5.25
CA LEU A 116 5.81 -12.76 4.91
C LEU A 116 5.16 -14.01 4.32
N LYS A 117 5.77 -14.61 3.29
CA LYS A 117 5.21 -15.77 2.57
C LYS A 117 5.10 -17.02 3.43
N ASN A 118 6.14 -17.31 4.22
CA ASN A 118 6.28 -18.61 4.86
C ASN A 118 5.72 -18.63 6.28
N TYR A 119 5.62 -17.47 6.95
CA TYR A 119 5.26 -17.41 8.37
C TYR A 119 4.10 -16.47 8.65
N LEU A 120 4.16 -15.21 8.21
CA LEU A 120 3.16 -14.21 8.62
C LEU A 120 1.83 -14.38 7.88
N VAL A 121 1.85 -14.44 6.55
CA VAL A 121 0.63 -14.54 5.74
C VAL A 121 -0.18 -15.80 6.09
N PRO A 122 0.40 -17.02 6.16
CA PRO A 122 -0.36 -18.21 6.54
C PRO A 122 -1.05 -18.11 7.90
N GLY A 123 -0.47 -17.37 8.85
CA GLY A 123 -1.05 -17.17 10.18
C GLY A 123 -2.16 -16.11 10.24
N LEU A 124 -2.24 -15.23 9.23
CA LEU A 124 -3.18 -14.10 9.18
C LEU A 124 -4.45 -14.40 8.37
N ILE A 125 -4.42 -15.34 7.43
CA ILE A 125 -5.62 -15.70 6.65
C ILE A 125 -6.73 -16.20 7.60
N GLY A 126 -7.94 -15.69 7.42
CA GLY A 126 -9.13 -15.98 8.22
C GLY A 126 -9.17 -15.32 9.59
N LYS A 127 -8.15 -14.53 9.96
CA LYS A 127 -8.16 -13.74 11.20
C LYS A 127 -9.07 -12.53 11.08
N ASP A 128 -9.63 -12.14 12.22
CA ASP A 128 -10.30 -10.87 12.39
C ASP A 128 -9.30 -9.72 12.24
N VAL A 129 -9.75 -8.58 11.73
CA VAL A 129 -8.88 -7.41 11.53
C VAL A 129 -8.73 -6.52 12.77
N PHE A 130 -9.52 -6.77 13.81
CA PHE A 130 -9.50 -6.09 15.12
C PHE A 130 -9.29 -7.12 16.25
#